data_AF-A0A2K6Q0P9-F1
#
_entry.id   AF-A0A2K6Q0P9-F1
#
_cell.length_a   1.000
_cell.length_b   1.000
_cell.length_c   1.000
_cell.angle_alpha   90.00
_cell.angle_beta   90.00
_cell.angle_gamma   90.00
#
_symmetry.space_group_name_H-M   'P 1'
#
loop_
_entity.id
_entity.type
_entity.pdbx_description
1 polymer ?
#
loop_
_entity_poly.entity_id
_entity_poly.type
_entity_poly.pdbx_seq_one_letter_code
_entity_poly.pdbx_strand_id
1 'polypeptide(L)'
;MCIIFFKFDPRPVSKNAYRLILAANRDEFYSRPSKLADFWGNNNEILSGLDMEEGKEGGTWLGISTRGKLAALTNYLQPQLDRQARGRGELVTHFLTTDVDSLSYLKKVSMEGHLYNGFNLIAADLRQLPDPAIEDQGREYVQPVLSKYAAVCVRCPGYGTRTNTIILVDPDGHVTFTERSMMDKDLSRWETRTYEFTLQN
;
A
#
# COMPACT_ATOMS: atom_id res chain seq x y z
N MET A 1 -9.95 11.64 6.46
CA MET A 1 -9.62 10.71 5.36
C MET A 1 -8.60 9.69 5.83
N CYS A 2 -8.77 8.40 5.49
CA CYS A 2 -7.75 7.39 5.78
C CYS A 2 -6.44 7.68 5.04
N ILE A 3 -5.31 7.40 5.68
CA ILE A 3 -3.96 7.57 5.12
C ILE A 3 -3.22 6.25 5.27
N ILE A 4 -2.45 5.87 4.25
CA ILE A 4 -1.55 4.72 4.31
C ILE A 4 -0.17 5.15 3.81
N PHE A 5 0.85 4.90 4.62
CA PHE A 5 2.25 4.95 4.23
C PHE A 5 2.79 3.54 4.17
N PHE A 6 3.51 3.19 3.10
CA PHE A 6 4.18 1.90 3.06
C PHE A 6 5.56 1.98 2.40
N LYS A 7 6.47 1.15 2.90
CA LYS A 7 7.78 0.86 2.30
C LYS A 7 7.81 -0.62 1.98
N PHE A 8 8.04 -0.96 0.72
CA PHE A 8 8.24 -2.34 0.28
C PHE A 8 9.68 -2.56 -0.22
N ASP A 9 10.34 -3.57 0.34
CA ASP A 9 11.67 -4.01 -0.02
C ASP A 9 11.69 -5.54 -0.11
N PRO A 10 11.60 -6.14 -1.31
CA PRO A 10 11.54 -7.58 -1.46
C PRO A 10 12.82 -8.28 -1.00
N ARG A 11 13.96 -7.57 -0.90
CA ARG A 11 15.28 -8.15 -0.59
C ARG A 11 16.07 -7.23 0.36
N PRO A 12 15.65 -7.14 1.64
CA PRO A 12 16.33 -6.31 2.63
C PRO A 12 17.79 -6.73 2.79
N VAL A 13 18.70 -5.74 2.78
CA VAL A 13 20.16 -5.97 2.77
C VAL A 13 20.71 -6.29 4.16
N SER A 14 20.00 -5.93 5.24
CA SER A 14 20.40 -6.22 6.61
C SER A 14 19.47 -7.26 7.26
N LYS A 15 20.02 -8.06 8.18
CA LYS A 15 19.29 -9.12 8.91
C LYS A 15 18.06 -8.60 9.69
N ASN A 16 18.04 -7.31 10.02
CA ASN A 16 16.97 -6.64 10.78
C ASN A 16 16.10 -5.72 9.91
N ALA A 17 16.27 -5.70 8.59
CA ALA A 17 15.47 -4.85 7.72
C ALA A 17 14.12 -5.51 7.39
N TYR A 18 13.07 -4.70 7.42
CA TYR A 18 11.70 -5.12 7.11
C TYR A 18 11.48 -5.22 5.60
N ARG A 19 10.85 -6.31 5.16
CA ARG A 19 10.37 -6.47 3.78
C ARG A 19 9.19 -5.54 3.46
N LEU A 20 8.36 -5.28 4.47
CA LEU A 20 7.25 -4.35 4.39
C LEU A 20 7.16 -3.57 5.70
N ILE A 21 7.05 -2.25 5.62
CA ILE A 21 6.57 -1.39 6.70
C ILE A 21 5.29 -0.77 6.19
N LEU A 22 4.20 -0.86 6.93
CA LEU A 22 2.93 -0.21 6.61
C LEU A 22 2.43 0.50 7.86
N ALA A 23 2.14 1.79 7.74
CA ALA A 23 1.51 2.59 8.77
C ALA A 23 0.19 3.16 8.21
N ALA A 24 -0.89 3.01 8.96
CA ALA A 24 -2.23 3.38 8.48
C ALA A 24 -3.01 4.13 9.56
N ASN A 25 -3.74 5.14 9.12
CA ASN A 25 -4.79 5.82 9.85
C ASN A 25 -6.14 5.46 9.21
N ARG A 26 -7.14 5.14 10.04
CA ARG A 26 -8.54 5.05 9.64
C ARG A 26 -9.34 6.17 10.28
N ASP A 27 -9.75 7.13 9.46
CA ASP A 27 -10.76 8.12 9.86
C ASP A 27 -12.16 7.59 9.57
N GLU A 28 -13.04 7.65 10.55
CA GLU A 28 -14.41 7.17 10.46
C GLU A 28 -15.32 7.90 11.47
N PHE A 29 -16.65 7.85 11.25
CA PHE A 29 -17.63 8.25 12.25
C PHE A 29 -17.40 7.53 13.59
N TYR A 30 -17.27 8.29 14.67
CA TYR A 30 -17.08 7.74 16.02
C TYR A 30 -18.20 6.80 16.47
N SER A 31 -19.41 6.99 15.95
CA SER A 31 -20.56 6.14 16.24
C SER A 31 -20.57 4.83 15.44
N ARG A 32 -19.72 4.68 14.42
CA ARG A 32 -19.69 3.47 13.59
C ARG A 32 -19.03 2.33 14.39
N PRO A 33 -19.78 1.27 14.73
CA PRO A 33 -19.24 0.20 15.56
C PRO A 33 -18.23 -0.64 14.76
N SER A 34 -17.17 -1.08 15.44
CA SER A 34 -16.16 -1.96 14.85
C SER A 34 -15.60 -2.93 15.88
N LYS A 35 -15.26 -4.14 15.45
CA LYS A 35 -14.53 -5.12 16.25
C LYS A 35 -13.03 -4.84 16.17
N LEU A 36 -12.35 -4.98 17.30
CA LEU A 36 -10.88 -4.93 17.38
C LEU A 36 -10.24 -5.99 16.47
N ALA A 37 -8.99 -5.72 16.08
CA ALA A 37 -8.23 -6.65 15.27
C ALA A 37 -8.01 -7.97 16.01
N ASP A 38 -8.41 -9.06 15.37
CA ASP A 38 -8.28 -10.41 15.88
C ASP A 38 -8.15 -11.39 14.70
N PHE A 39 -7.74 -12.62 14.98
CA PHE A 39 -7.72 -13.66 13.97
C PHE A 39 -9.13 -14.19 13.70
N TRP A 40 -9.48 -14.33 12.43
CA TRP A 40 -10.75 -14.88 11.95
C TRP A 40 -10.57 -15.58 10.59
N GLY A 41 -11.68 -16.06 10.02
CA GLY A 41 -11.71 -16.84 8.79
C GLY A 41 -11.50 -18.33 9.04
N ASN A 42 -11.38 -19.10 7.96
CA ASN A 42 -11.11 -20.52 8.09
C ASN A 42 -9.73 -20.73 8.73
N ASN A 43 -9.66 -21.53 9.78
CA ASN A 43 -8.42 -21.80 10.53
C ASN A 43 -7.75 -20.56 11.16
N ASN A 44 -8.48 -19.48 11.44
CA ASN A 44 -7.94 -18.26 12.06
C ASN A 44 -6.76 -17.67 11.27
N GLU A 45 -6.87 -17.66 9.95
CA GLU A 45 -5.77 -17.27 9.05
C GLU A 45 -5.71 -15.78 8.73
N ILE A 46 -6.75 -14.99 9.07
CA ILE A 46 -6.84 -13.58 8.68
C ILE A 46 -6.82 -12.70 9.93
N LEU A 47 -5.94 -11.72 9.96
CA LEU A 47 -5.85 -10.72 11.02
C LEU A 47 -6.36 -9.37 10.49
N SER A 48 -7.48 -8.89 11.04
CA SER A 48 -8.01 -7.56 10.76
C SER A 48 -9.02 -7.13 11.82
N GLY A 49 -9.28 -5.82 11.92
CA GLY A 49 -10.54 -5.35 12.53
C GLY A 49 -11.72 -5.64 11.61
N LEU A 50 -12.94 -5.65 12.14
CA LEU A 50 -14.16 -5.89 11.36
C LEU A 50 -15.16 -4.76 11.57
N ASP A 51 -15.82 -4.37 10.49
CA ASP A 51 -16.97 -3.47 10.54
C ASP A 51 -18.15 -4.21 11.17
N MET A 52 -18.87 -3.53 12.05
CA MET A 52 -20.05 -4.04 12.75
C MET A 52 -21.28 -3.17 12.47
N GLU A 53 -21.18 -2.20 11.56
CA GLU A 53 -22.32 -1.41 11.10
C GLU A 53 -23.34 -2.29 10.38
N GLU A 54 -24.62 -2.03 10.63
CA GLU A 54 -25.73 -2.79 10.05
C GLU A 54 -25.69 -2.77 8.52
N GLY A 55 -25.69 -3.96 7.90
CA GLY A 55 -25.57 -4.14 6.45
C GLY A 55 -24.14 -4.01 5.90
N LYS A 56 -23.14 -3.85 6.76
CA LYS A 56 -21.70 -3.79 6.42
C LYS A 56 -20.86 -4.78 7.23
N GLU A 57 -21.50 -5.64 8.02
CA GLU A 57 -20.85 -6.56 8.94
C GLU A 57 -19.88 -7.48 8.21
N GLY A 58 -18.71 -7.71 8.83
CA GLY A 58 -17.67 -8.57 8.25
C GLY A 58 -16.84 -7.91 7.15
N GLY A 59 -17.16 -6.68 6.75
CA GLY A 59 -16.25 -5.85 5.97
C GLY A 59 -15.00 -5.47 6.79
N THR A 60 -13.89 -5.16 6.12
CA THR A 60 -12.69 -4.64 6.79
C THR A 60 -12.01 -3.55 5.96
N TRP A 61 -11.19 -2.74 6.62
CA TRP A 61 -10.46 -1.62 6.00
C TRP A 61 -8.98 -1.92 5.77
N LEU A 62 -8.40 -2.85 6.53
CA LEU A 62 -7.00 -3.27 6.45
C LEU A 62 -6.89 -4.65 7.09
N GLY A 63 -6.27 -5.58 6.38
CA GLY A 63 -6.01 -6.91 6.93
C GLY A 63 -4.87 -7.63 6.22
N ILE A 64 -4.34 -8.64 6.90
CA ILE A 64 -3.31 -9.53 6.37
C ILE A 64 -3.68 -10.98 6.69
N SER A 65 -3.43 -11.89 5.76
CA SER A 65 -3.55 -13.33 5.99
C SER A 65 -2.20 -13.98 6.30
N THR A 66 -2.22 -15.11 7.01
CA THR A 66 -1.03 -15.96 7.24
C THR A 66 -0.47 -16.52 5.93
N ARG A 67 -1.28 -16.55 4.86
CA ARG A 67 -0.88 -16.84 3.48
C ARG A 67 -0.15 -15.67 2.82
N GLY A 68 0.03 -14.53 3.48
CA GLY A 68 0.76 -13.38 2.94
C GLY A 68 -0.05 -12.48 2.02
N LYS A 69 -1.39 -12.61 1.99
CA LYS A 69 -2.25 -11.64 1.31
C LYS A 69 -2.46 -10.43 2.21
N LEU A 70 -2.25 -9.25 1.66
CA LEU A 70 -2.47 -7.98 2.32
C LEU A 70 -3.46 -7.17 1.49
N ALA A 71 -4.49 -6.62 2.11
CA ALA A 71 -5.34 -5.64 1.44
C ALA A 71 -5.73 -4.51 2.38
N ALA A 72 -5.91 -3.34 1.78
CA ALA A 72 -6.26 -2.13 2.50
C ALA A 72 -7.11 -1.22 1.63
N LEU A 73 -7.99 -0.45 2.26
CA LEU A 73 -8.89 0.47 1.60
C LEU A 73 -8.73 1.88 2.14
N THR A 74 -8.67 2.87 1.25
CA THR A 74 -8.78 4.29 1.61
C THR A 74 -9.98 4.92 0.92
N ASN A 75 -10.61 5.85 1.62
CA ASN A 75 -11.78 6.56 1.12
C ASN A 75 -11.39 7.57 0.03
N TYR A 76 -12.20 7.65 -1.03
CA TYR A 76 -12.18 8.77 -1.97
C TYR A 76 -13.31 9.73 -1.58
N LEU A 77 -13.01 11.02 -1.39
CA LEU A 77 -14.05 12.01 -1.12
C LEU A 77 -14.77 12.32 -2.43
N GLN A 78 -16.04 11.96 -2.49
CA GLN A 78 -16.90 12.26 -3.62
C GLN A 78 -18.10 13.11 -3.16
N PRO A 79 -18.54 14.11 -3.95
CA PRO A 79 -19.63 15.00 -3.56
C PRO A 79 -20.99 14.30 -3.47
N GLN A 80 -21.24 13.31 -4.32
CA GLN A 80 -22.48 12.56 -4.36
C GLN A 80 -22.21 11.11 -3.95
N LEU A 81 -22.91 10.65 -2.90
CA LEU A 81 -22.86 9.27 -2.44
C LEU A 81 -24.08 8.53 -2.97
N ASP A 82 -23.84 7.41 -3.65
CA ASP A 82 -24.90 6.46 -3.95
C ASP A 82 -25.19 5.62 -2.69
N ARG A 83 -26.41 5.73 -2.18
CA ARG A 83 -26.87 5.00 -0.99
C ARG A 83 -27.12 3.51 -1.28
N GLN A 84 -27.28 3.14 -2.54
CA GLN A 84 -27.46 1.76 -2.99
C GLN A 84 -26.12 1.06 -3.31
N ALA A 85 -25.01 1.81 -3.31
CA ALA A 85 -23.69 1.24 -3.55
C ALA A 85 -23.29 0.22 -2.47
N ARG A 86 -22.56 -0.81 -2.91
CA ARG A 86 -22.09 -1.89 -2.05
C ARG A 86 -21.07 -1.43 -1.02
N GLY A 87 -21.00 -2.17 0.08
CA GLY A 87 -20.05 -1.92 1.17
C GLY A 87 -18.62 -2.25 0.75
N ARG A 88 -17.78 -1.24 0.55
CA ARG A 88 -16.41 -1.44 0.06
C ARG A 88 -15.52 -2.31 0.96
N GLY A 89 -15.83 -2.39 2.26
CA GLY A 89 -15.08 -3.24 3.20
C GLY A 89 -15.11 -4.73 2.81
N GLU A 90 -16.12 -5.16 2.05
CA GLU A 90 -16.21 -6.53 1.56
C GLU A 90 -15.10 -6.86 0.54
N LEU A 91 -14.57 -5.86 -0.18
CA LEU A 91 -13.50 -6.05 -1.15
C LEU A 91 -12.22 -6.53 -0.44
N VAL A 92 -11.92 -5.94 0.70
CA VAL A 92 -10.75 -6.33 1.51
C VAL A 92 -10.96 -7.73 2.06
N THR A 93 -12.13 -8.00 2.66
CA THR A 93 -12.49 -9.32 3.20
C THR A 93 -12.40 -10.40 2.12
N HIS A 94 -12.98 -10.17 0.94
CA HIS A 94 -13.01 -11.14 -0.15
C HIS A 94 -11.60 -11.42 -0.72
N PHE A 95 -10.74 -10.41 -0.84
CA PHE A 95 -9.36 -10.67 -1.26
C PHE A 95 -8.60 -11.55 -0.27
N LEU A 96 -8.79 -11.31 1.04
CA LEU A 96 -8.09 -12.03 2.09
C LEU A 96 -8.57 -13.48 2.23
N THR A 97 -9.83 -13.78 1.91
CA THR A 97 -10.39 -15.14 1.99
C THR A 97 -10.14 -15.99 0.76
N THR A 98 -10.09 -15.40 -0.43
CA THR A 98 -9.96 -16.15 -1.70
C THR A 98 -8.52 -16.45 -2.09
N ASP A 99 -8.32 -17.39 -3.01
CA ASP A 99 -6.99 -17.73 -3.56
C ASP A 99 -6.61 -16.95 -4.84
N VAL A 100 -7.44 -15.98 -5.27
CA VAL A 100 -7.17 -15.17 -6.47
C VAL A 100 -5.95 -14.26 -6.28
N ASP A 101 -5.03 -14.22 -7.24
CA ASP A 101 -3.86 -13.33 -7.18
C ASP A 101 -4.26 -11.84 -7.20
N SER A 102 -3.37 -10.98 -6.71
CA SER A 102 -3.65 -9.54 -6.55
C SER A 102 -4.02 -8.85 -7.87
N LEU A 103 -3.36 -9.18 -8.98
CA LEU A 103 -3.61 -8.55 -10.27
C LEU A 103 -4.96 -8.97 -10.86
N SER A 104 -5.26 -10.27 -10.87
CA SER A 104 -6.55 -10.78 -11.33
C SER A 104 -7.70 -10.23 -10.49
N TYR A 105 -7.50 -10.12 -9.17
CA TYR A 105 -8.48 -9.55 -8.27
C TYR A 105 -8.74 -8.06 -8.57
N LEU A 106 -7.70 -7.25 -8.70
CA LEU A 106 -7.83 -5.82 -9.01
C LEU A 106 -8.46 -5.58 -10.39
N LYS A 107 -8.16 -6.42 -11.40
CA LYS A 107 -8.82 -6.37 -12.72
C LYS A 107 -10.33 -6.63 -12.59
N LYS A 108 -10.72 -7.64 -11.81
CA LYS A 108 -12.13 -7.92 -11.53
C LYS A 108 -12.81 -6.73 -10.86
N VAL A 109 -12.22 -6.19 -9.80
CA VAL A 109 -12.77 -5.04 -9.06
C VAL A 109 -12.86 -3.81 -9.96
N SER A 110 -11.92 -3.60 -10.88
CA SER A 110 -11.97 -2.51 -11.86
C SER A 110 -13.18 -2.61 -12.80
N MET A 111 -13.52 -3.83 -13.27
CA MET A 111 -14.73 -4.05 -14.09
C MET A 111 -16.03 -3.84 -13.28
N GLU A 112 -16.00 -4.18 -12.00
CA GLU A 112 -17.14 -4.06 -11.07
C GLU A 112 -17.16 -2.71 -10.31
N GLY A 113 -16.26 -1.78 -10.64
CA GLY A 113 -16.03 -0.57 -9.84
C GLY A 113 -17.26 0.33 -9.70
N HIS A 114 -18.14 0.31 -10.71
CA HIS A 114 -19.41 1.03 -10.73
C HIS A 114 -20.41 0.61 -9.63
N LEU A 115 -20.20 -0.54 -8.98
CA LEU A 115 -21.04 -1.02 -7.88
C LEU A 115 -20.73 -0.36 -6.53
N TYR A 116 -19.68 0.45 -6.46
CA TYR A 116 -19.16 1.03 -5.22
C TYR A 116 -19.03 2.55 -5.32
N ASN A 117 -19.22 3.23 -4.19
CA ASN A 117 -18.77 4.62 -4.05
C ASN A 117 -17.25 4.69 -4.14
N GLY A 118 -16.67 5.80 -4.59
CA GLY A 118 -15.25 5.98 -4.85
C GLY A 118 -14.33 5.54 -3.70
N PHE A 119 -13.20 4.93 -4.06
CA PHE A 119 -12.23 4.36 -3.13
C PHE A 119 -10.89 4.16 -3.81
N ASN A 120 -9.84 3.96 -3.00
CA ASN A 120 -8.62 3.31 -3.45
C ASN A 120 -8.52 1.96 -2.75
N LEU A 121 -8.12 0.94 -3.50
CA LEU A 121 -7.89 -0.41 -3.00
C LEU A 121 -6.43 -0.79 -3.24
N ILE A 122 -5.77 -1.22 -2.18
CA ILE A 122 -4.46 -1.85 -2.23
C ILE A 122 -4.68 -3.34 -2.01
N ALA A 123 -4.16 -4.17 -2.91
CA ALA A 123 -4.13 -5.62 -2.76
C ALA A 123 -2.73 -6.11 -3.13
N ALA A 124 -2.13 -6.93 -2.28
CA ALA A 124 -0.77 -7.44 -2.46
C ALA A 124 -0.69 -8.91 -2.04
N ASP A 125 0.09 -9.69 -2.80
CA ASP A 125 0.53 -11.02 -2.40
C ASP A 125 2.03 -10.95 -2.07
N LEU A 126 2.37 -11.05 -0.78
CA LEU A 126 3.74 -10.90 -0.29
C LEU A 126 4.63 -12.12 -0.57
N ARG A 127 4.06 -13.22 -1.08
CA ARG A 127 4.81 -14.41 -1.52
C ARG A 127 5.14 -14.38 -3.01
N GLN A 128 4.35 -13.67 -3.81
CA GLN A 128 4.49 -13.65 -5.27
C GLN A 128 5.43 -12.52 -5.70
N LEU A 129 6.72 -12.84 -5.81
CA LEU A 129 7.75 -11.93 -6.31
C LEU A 129 8.61 -12.59 -7.40
N PRO A 130 8.85 -11.93 -8.55
CA PRO A 130 8.25 -10.65 -8.99
C PRO A 130 6.74 -10.78 -9.23
N ASP A 131 6.00 -9.67 -9.21
CA ASP A 131 4.56 -9.74 -9.53
C ASP A 131 4.36 -9.95 -11.05
N PRO A 132 3.25 -10.59 -11.48
CA PRO A 132 3.02 -10.89 -12.88
C PRO A 132 3.00 -9.69 -13.82
N ALA A 133 2.67 -8.48 -13.34
CA ALA A 133 2.69 -7.29 -14.18
C ALA A 133 4.12 -6.81 -14.46
N ILE A 134 5.04 -6.92 -13.49
CA ILE A 134 6.47 -6.70 -13.72
C ILE A 134 7.02 -7.73 -14.71
N GLU A 135 6.63 -9.00 -14.59
CA GLU A 135 7.03 -10.03 -15.55
C GLU A 135 6.54 -9.73 -16.97
N ASP A 136 5.27 -9.31 -17.12
CA ASP A 136 4.67 -8.98 -18.41
C ASP A 136 5.31 -7.75 -19.07
N GLN A 137 5.62 -6.71 -18.28
CA GLN A 137 6.30 -5.50 -18.76
C GLN A 137 7.77 -5.75 -19.09
N GLY A 138 8.42 -6.62 -18.33
CA GLY A 138 9.83 -6.91 -18.45
C GLY A 138 10.14 -8.25 -19.12
N ARG A 139 9.29 -8.72 -20.03
CA ARG A 139 9.45 -9.98 -20.77
C ARG A 139 10.82 -10.15 -21.44
N GLU A 140 11.48 -9.05 -21.77
CA GLU A 140 12.82 -9.03 -22.38
C GLU A 140 13.97 -9.11 -21.36
N TYR A 141 13.67 -9.04 -20.05
CA TYR A 141 14.65 -9.08 -18.97
C TYR A 141 14.67 -10.45 -18.27
N VAL A 142 15.82 -10.80 -17.72
CA VAL A 142 15.97 -12.03 -16.92
C VAL A 142 15.29 -11.91 -15.55
N GLN A 143 14.71 -13.00 -15.06
CA GLN A 143 13.98 -13.07 -13.78
C GLN A 143 14.73 -12.47 -12.57
N PRO A 144 16.06 -12.69 -12.40
CA PRO A 144 16.80 -12.10 -11.29
C PRO A 144 16.88 -10.56 -11.35
N VAL A 145 16.73 -9.96 -12.54
CA VAL A 145 16.70 -8.51 -12.75
C VAL A 145 15.29 -7.98 -12.44
N LEU A 146 14.25 -8.64 -12.94
CA LEU A 146 12.84 -8.30 -12.66
C LEU A 146 12.52 -8.28 -11.17
N SER A 147 13.03 -9.29 -10.44
CA SER A 147 12.90 -9.38 -8.98
C SER A 147 13.52 -8.19 -8.23
N LYS A 148 14.47 -7.47 -8.85
CA LYS A 148 15.08 -6.29 -8.23
C LYS A 148 14.25 -5.03 -8.44
N TYR A 149 13.49 -4.95 -9.54
CA TYR A 149 12.62 -3.80 -9.86
C TYR A 149 11.39 -3.70 -8.96
N ALA A 150 10.98 -4.80 -8.31
CA ALA A 150 9.89 -4.81 -7.34
C ALA A 150 10.22 -4.06 -6.02
N ALA A 151 11.42 -3.49 -5.87
CA ALA A 151 11.82 -2.75 -4.68
C ALA A 151 11.53 -1.25 -4.81
N VAL A 152 11.04 -0.61 -3.75
CA VAL A 152 10.95 0.87 -3.69
C VAL A 152 12.33 1.52 -3.83
N CYS A 153 13.36 0.88 -3.25
CA CYS A 153 14.75 1.27 -3.43
C CYS A 153 15.48 0.23 -4.29
N VAL A 154 15.46 0.39 -5.61
CA VAL A 154 16.07 -0.55 -6.55
C VAL A 154 17.59 -0.53 -6.39
N ARG A 155 18.21 -1.72 -6.28
CA ARG A 155 19.67 -1.89 -6.24
C ARG A 155 20.10 -3.02 -7.18
N CYS A 156 20.59 -2.64 -8.36
CA CYS A 156 21.10 -3.54 -9.39
C CYS A 156 22.49 -3.08 -9.84
N PRO A 157 23.35 -3.98 -10.34
CA PRO A 157 24.53 -3.56 -11.10
C PRO A 157 24.11 -2.65 -12.26
N GLY A 158 24.59 -1.41 -12.26
CA GLY A 158 24.30 -0.43 -13.33
C GLY A 158 22.96 0.29 -13.28
N TYR A 159 22.03 -0.05 -12.37
CA TYR A 159 20.73 0.62 -12.24
C TYR A 159 20.23 0.61 -10.79
N GLY A 160 19.69 1.72 -10.31
CA GLY A 160 19.10 1.77 -8.97
C GLY A 160 18.61 3.14 -8.55
N THR A 161 18.06 3.21 -7.34
CA THR A 161 17.60 4.46 -6.73
C THR A 161 18.78 5.40 -6.51
N ARG A 162 18.65 6.63 -7.02
CA ARG A 162 19.66 7.67 -6.91
C ARG A 162 19.27 8.80 -5.96
N THR A 163 17.99 8.93 -5.61
CA THR A 163 17.50 10.02 -4.76
C THR A 163 16.43 9.52 -3.80
N ASN A 164 16.36 10.12 -2.61
CA ASN A 164 15.31 9.95 -1.62
C ASN A 164 14.93 11.32 -1.07
N THR A 165 13.65 11.69 -1.16
CA THR A 165 13.20 13.06 -0.85
C THR A 165 12.08 13.02 0.19
N ILE A 166 12.16 13.90 1.19
CA ILE A 166 11.12 14.16 2.19
C ILE A 166 10.82 15.66 2.14
N ILE A 167 9.54 16.01 2.09
CA ILE A 167 9.07 17.39 2.16
C ILE A 167 8.10 17.46 3.35
N LEU A 168 8.42 18.32 4.31
CA LEU A 168 7.58 18.63 5.45
C LEU A 168 7.05 20.05 5.27
N VAL A 169 5.77 20.27 5.54
CA VAL A 169 5.16 21.60 5.56
C VAL A 169 4.38 21.70 6.86
N ASP A 170 4.68 22.69 7.67
CA ASP A 170 3.98 22.94 8.94
C ASP A 170 2.74 23.85 8.76
N PRO A 171 1.92 24.04 9.80
CA PRO A 171 0.73 24.89 9.72
C PRO A 171 1.01 26.36 9.42
N ASP A 172 2.23 26.85 9.70
CA ASP A 172 2.65 28.24 9.42
C ASP A 172 3.20 28.39 7.99
N GLY A 173 3.16 27.32 7.19
CA GLY A 173 3.64 27.30 5.81
C GLY A 173 5.16 27.22 5.70
N HIS A 174 5.88 26.89 6.77
CA HIS A 174 7.32 26.60 6.67
C HIS A 174 7.52 25.22 6.05
N VAL A 175 8.32 25.20 4.99
CA VAL A 175 8.69 24.02 4.24
C VAL A 175 10.10 23.60 4.62
N THR A 176 10.28 22.33 4.99
CA THR A 176 11.57 21.66 5.05
C THR A 176 11.64 20.64 3.92
N PHE A 177 12.46 20.91 2.90
CA PHE A 177 12.75 19.99 1.82
C PHE A 177 14.10 19.32 2.11
N THR A 178 14.12 18.02 2.35
CA THR A 178 15.35 17.24 2.53
C THR A 178 15.46 16.18 1.45
N GLU A 179 16.54 16.22 0.68
CA GLU A 179 16.85 15.21 -0.31
C GLU A 179 18.22 14.59 -0.04
N ARG A 180 18.27 13.26 -0.10
CA ARG A 180 19.50 12.48 -0.11
C ARG A 180 19.75 11.94 -1.52
N SER A 181 20.86 12.34 -2.13
CA SER A 181 21.19 12.07 -3.54
C SER A 181 22.53 11.36 -3.69
N MET A 182 22.58 10.38 -4.58
CA MET A 182 23.78 9.63 -4.94
C MET A 182 24.63 10.48 -5.89
N MET A 183 25.86 10.75 -5.47
CA MET A 183 26.71 11.72 -6.15
C MET A 183 27.27 11.21 -7.47
N ASP A 184 27.57 9.92 -7.56
CA ASP A 184 28.13 9.30 -8.77
C ASP A 184 27.69 7.83 -8.91
N LYS A 185 28.59 6.93 -9.33
CA LYS A 185 28.34 5.48 -9.46
C LYS A 185 28.74 4.70 -8.20
N ASP A 186 29.43 5.32 -7.26
CA ASP A 186 29.80 4.73 -5.97
C ASP A 186 28.57 4.72 -5.06
N LEU A 187 28.09 3.51 -4.76
CA LEU A 187 26.91 3.27 -3.92
C LEU A 187 27.09 3.75 -2.47
N SER A 188 28.31 4.06 -2.04
CA SER A 188 28.60 4.59 -0.71
C SER A 188 28.54 6.12 -0.65
N ARG A 189 28.60 6.82 -1.79
CA ARG A 189 28.69 8.28 -1.85
C ARG A 189 27.32 8.93 -2.03
N TRP A 190 26.80 9.46 -0.93
CA TRP A 190 25.55 10.20 -0.88
C TRP A 190 25.75 11.57 -0.25
N GLU A 191 25.11 12.58 -0.81
CA GLU A 191 25.00 13.91 -0.21
C GLU A 191 23.55 14.10 0.27
N THR A 192 23.35 14.73 1.43
CA THR A 192 22.02 15.15 1.89
C THR A 192 21.97 16.67 1.89
N ARG A 193 20.99 17.25 1.21
CA ARG A 193 20.73 18.69 1.20
C ARG A 193 19.37 18.95 1.81
N THR A 194 19.33 19.95 2.68
CA THR A 194 18.07 20.47 3.25
C THR A 194 17.92 21.92 2.84
N TYR A 195 16.73 22.27 2.36
CA TYR A 195 16.31 23.63 2.07
C TYR A 195 15.12 23.96 2.96
N GLU A 196 15.11 25.16 3.52
CA GLU A 196 14.03 25.68 4.33
C GLU A 196 13.53 26.99 3.73
N PHE A 197 12.22 27.12 3.56
CA PHE A 197 11.59 28.33 3.04
C PHE A 197 10.13 28.40 3.47
N THR A 198 9.55 29.59 3.46
CA THR A 198 8.13 29.79 3.75
C THR A 198 7.36 29.91 2.43
N LEU A 199 6.18 29.28 2.35
CA LEU A 199 5.29 29.43 1.20
C LEU A 199 4.86 30.90 1.06
N GLN A 200 4.81 31.38 -0.18
CA GLN A 200 4.21 32.68 -0.47
C GLN A 200 2.69 32.50 -0.49
N ASN A 201 1.98 33.36 0.25
CA ASN A 201 0.52 33.42 0.28
C ASN A 201 -0.07 33.75 -1.11
#